data_AF-A0A2N1ANA7-F1
#
_entry.id   AF-A0A2N1ANA7-F1
#
_cell.length_a   1.000
_cell.length_b   1.000
_cell.length_c   1.000
_cell.angle_alpha   90.00
_cell.angle_beta   90.00
_cell.angle_gamma   90.00
#
_symmetry.space_group_name_H-M   'P 1'
#
loop_
_entity.id
_entity.type
_entity.pdbx_description
1 polymer ?
#
loop_
_entity_poly.entity_id
_entity_poly.type
_entity_poly.pdbx_seq_one_letter_code
_entity_poly.pdbx_strand_id
1 'polypeptide(L)'
;HASGFYAGGWGSNVDFGDGTSYELDLYAGFSGSVEELGYDVGYIYYAYPDAPGSIDFGELYGEISYGIAAIGLAYTINSDTSGDGVFVQGDAYYYASVGVPLEDSYSAGVTLGYYDFADDGKASVGEASYSHVAANVTKDAGNFGSFSVNVEYADIESTDALGSVNSDDPKFWLGWSRSF
;
A
#
# COMPACT_ATOMS: atom_id res chain seq x y z
N HIS A 1 -18.80 9.97 4.34
CA HIS A 1 -20.16 9.60 3.92
C HIS A 1 -20.91 8.99 5.09
N ALA A 2 -22.20 9.29 5.27
CA ALA A 2 -23.00 8.76 6.39
C ALA A 2 -23.15 7.23 6.40
N SER A 3 -22.81 6.57 5.29
CA SER A 3 -22.97 5.14 5.07
C SER A 3 -21.70 4.32 5.30
N GLY A 4 -20.53 4.92 5.61
CA GLY A 4 -19.24 4.21 5.75
C GLY A 4 -18.63 3.70 4.44
N PHE A 5 -19.43 3.45 3.40
CA PHE A 5 -18.94 3.06 2.08
C PHE A 5 -18.14 4.17 1.38
N TYR A 6 -17.07 3.77 0.70
CA TYR A 6 -16.25 4.63 -0.15
C TYR A 6 -15.70 3.85 -1.34
N ALA A 7 -15.27 4.59 -2.37
CA ALA A 7 -14.50 4.07 -3.50
C ALA A 7 -13.56 5.16 -4.01
N GLY A 8 -12.46 4.75 -4.63
CA GLY A 8 -11.44 5.65 -5.15
C GLY A 8 -10.50 4.93 -6.11
N GLY A 9 -9.45 5.64 -6.49
CA GLY A 9 -8.38 5.05 -7.30
C GLY A 9 -7.08 5.81 -7.14
N TRP A 10 -6.00 5.13 -7.50
CA TRP A 10 -4.64 5.64 -7.50
C TRP A 10 -4.01 5.41 -8.86
N GLY A 11 -3.10 6.27 -9.26
CA GLY A 11 -2.37 6.13 -10.52
C GLY A 11 -0.91 6.50 -10.31
N SER A 12 -0.02 5.60 -10.72
CA SER A 12 1.43 5.75 -10.53
C SER A 12 2.19 5.51 -11.84
N ASN A 13 3.42 6.02 -11.92
CA ASN A 13 4.35 5.62 -12.96
C ASN A 13 5.17 4.44 -12.45
N VAL A 14 5.33 3.42 -13.31
CA VAL A 14 6.15 2.24 -13.04
C VAL A 14 7.18 2.03 -14.16
N ASP A 15 8.23 1.29 -13.86
CA ASP A 15 9.20 0.81 -14.87
C ASP A 15 9.65 -0.60 -14.49
N PHE A 16 9.05 -1.60 -15.12
CA PHE A 16 9.39 -3.01 -14.95
C PHE A 16 10.43 -3.50 -15.97
N GLY A 17 10.96 -2.61 -16.83
CA GLY A 17 11.92 -2.98 -17.88
C GLY A 17 11.34 -3.75 -19.06
N ASP A 18 10.01 -3.90 -19.14
CA ASP A 18 9.30 -4.65 -20.19
C ASP A 18 8.37 -3.78 -21.07
N GLY A 19 8.28 -2.49 -20.78
CA GLY A 19 7.42 -1.54 -21.47
C GLY A 19 6.18 -1.11 -20.69
N THR A 20 5.88 -1.73 -19.56
CA THR A 20 4.84 -1.27 -18.62
C THR A 20 5.24 0.09 -18.06
N SER A 21 4.36 1.10 -18.15
CA SER A 21 4.70 2.48 -17.80
C SER A 21 3.82 3.12 -16.74
N TYR A 22 2.67 2.51 -16.44
CA TYR A 22 1.80 2.97 -15.36
C TYR A 22 1.00 1.84 -14.73
N GLU A 23 0.57 2.13 -13.52
CA GLU A 23 -0.33 1.30 -12.73
C GLU A 23 -1.58 2.14 -12.43
N LEU A 24 -2.73 1.47 -12.46
CA LEU A 24 -4.02 2.04 -12.09
C LEU A 24 -4.67 1.16 -11.03
N ASP A 25 -4.80 1.69 -9.83
CA ASP A 25 -5.45 0.99 -8.74
C ASP A 25 -6.87 1.48 -8.57
N LEU A 26 -7.79 0.56 -8.38
CA LEU A 26 -9.19 0.85 -8.08
C LEU A 26 -9.56 0.17 -6.78
N TYR A 27 -10.12 0.91 -5.85
CA TYR A 27 -10.50 0.37 -4.55
C TYR A 27 -11.89 0.79 -4.12
N ALA A 28 -12.53 -0.08 -3.36
CA ALA A 28 -13.78 0.18 -2.69
C ALA A 28 -13.79 -0.49 -1.32
N GLY A 29 -14.40 0.18 -0.35
CA GLY A 29 -14.38 -0.28 1.03
C GLY A 29 -15.51 0.27 1.88
N PHE A 30 -15.48 -0.12 3.13
CA PHE A 30 -16.39 0.29 4.18
C PHE A 30 -15.60 0.54 5.45
N SER A 31 -15.63 1.78 5.92
CA SER A 31 -14.95 2.19 7.14
C SER A 31 -15.90 2.84 8.13
N GLY A 32 -15.53 2.77 9.40
CA GLY A 32 -16.30 3.34 10.49
C GLY A 32 -15.62 3.16 11.83
N SER A 33 -16.34 3.47 12.90
CA SER A 33 -15.88 3.23 14.26
C SER A 33 -17.01 2.76 15.17
N VAL A 34 -16.65 1.94 16.16
CA VAL A 34 -17.47 1.60 17.31
C VAL A 34 -16.70 2.01 18.54
N GLU A 35 -17.23 3.00 19.26
CA GLU A 35 -16.52 3.65 20.37
C GLU A 35 -15.14 4.18 19.89
N GLU A 36 -14.06 3.72 20.51
CA GLU A 36 -12.68 4.10 20.18
C GLU A 36 -12.03 3.17 19.13
N LEU A 37 -12.72 2.10 18.73
CA LEU A 37 -12.23 1.13 17.75
C LEU A 37 -12.67 1.54 16.35
N GLY A 38 -11.71 1.94 15.52
CA GLY A 38 -11.89 2.12 14.09
C GLY A 38 -11.72 0.81 13.33
N TYR A 39 -12.44 0.67 12.23
CA TYR A 39 -12.26 -0.42 11.27
C TYR A 39 -12.33 0.10 9.85
N ASP A 40 -11.59 -0.55 8.97
CA ASP A 40 -11.67 -0.39 7.52
C ASP A 40 -11.56 -1.76 6.87
N VAL A 41 -12.45 -2.08 5.93
CA VAL A 41 -12.37 -3.30 5.13
C VAL A 41 -12.67 -2.97 3.68
N GLY A 42 -11.93 -3.58 2.75
CA GLY A 42 -12.14 -3.30 1.35
C GLY A 42 -11.46 -4.26 0.41
N TYR A 43 -11.55 -3.91 -0.86
CA TYR A 43 -10.92 -4.58 -1.97
C TYR A 43 -10.17 -3.54 -2.80
N ILE A 44 -8.97 -3.90 -3.24
CA ILE A 44 -8.17 -3.14 -4.18
C ILE A 44 -7.84 -4.03 -5.38
N TYR A 45 -7.93 -3.45 -6.57
CA TYR A 45 -7.58 -4.06 -7.84
C TYR A 45 -6.44 -3.25 -8.45
N TYR A 46 -5.32 -3.90 -8.69
CA TYR A 46 -4.14 -3.34 -9.34
C TYR A 46 -4.20 -3.71 -10.82
N ALA A 47 -4.24 -2.70 -11.69
CA ALA A 47 -4.33 -2.88 -13.13
C ALA A 47 -3.10 -2.30 -13.84
N TYR A 48 -2.61 -3.04 -14.84
CA TYR A 48 -1.47 -2.64 -15.67
C TYR A 48 -1.86 -2.66 -17.15
N PRO A 49 -2.65 -1.68 -17.64
CA PRO A 49 -3.31 -1.81 -18.93
C PRO A 49 -2.37 -1.67 -20.14
N ASP A 50 -1.13 -1.21 -19.94
CA ASP A 50 -0.10 -1.15 -20.97
C ASP A 50 0.99 -2.22 -20.82
N ALA A 51 0.83 -3.14 -19.86
CA ALA A 51 1.75 -4.25 -19.72
C ALA A 51 1.69 -5.18 -20.96
N PRO A 52 2.83 -5.79 -21.36
CA PRO A 52 2.85 -6.75 -22.47
C PRO A 52 1.99 -8.01 -22.24
N GLY A 53 1.65 -8.33 -20.99
CA GLY A 53 0.80 -9.44 -20.58
C GLY A 53 -0.19 -9.03 -19.49
N SER A 54 -1.12 -9.93 -19.17
CA SER A 54 -2.10 -9.73 -18.09
C SER A 54 -1.46 -10.04 -16.75
N ILE A 55 -1.11 -8.99 -16.01
CA ILE A 55 -0.47 -9.06 -14.69
C ILE A 55 -1.34 -8.42 -13.58
N ASP A 56 -2.61 -8.17 -13.90
CA ASP A 56 -3.56 -7.57 -12.97
C ASP A 56 -3.85 -8.52 -11.80
N PHE A 57 -4.01 -7.98 -10.60
CA PHE A 57 -4.32 -8.76 -9.40
C PHE A 57 -5.20 -7.97 -8.43
N GLY A 58 -5.74 -8.67 -7.44
CA GLY A 58 -6.64 -8.07 -6.46
C GLY A 58 -6.45 -8.60 -5.05
N GLU A 59 -6.61 -7.70 -4.09
CA GLU A 59 -6.42 -7.96 -2.68
C GLU A 59 -7.64 -7.58 -1.87
N LEU A 60 -7.98 -8.41 -0.88
CA LEU A 60 -8.83 -7.97 0.22
C LEU A 60 -7.96 -7.39 1.30
N TYR A 61 -8.37 -6.27 1.87
CA TYR A 61 -7.69 -5.66 3.00
C TYR A 61 -8.62 -5.40 4.18
N GLY A 62 -8.02 -5.35 5.35
CA GLY A 62 -8.66 -4.92 6.59
C GLY A 62 -7.68 -4.19 7.50
N GLU A 63 -8.16 -3.16 8.18
CA GLU A 63 -7.46 -2.41 9.21
C GLU A 63 -8.33 -2.32 10.48
N ILE A 64 -7.67 -2.39 11.63
CA ILE A 64 -8.25 -2.03 12.92
C ILE A 64 -7.39 -0.94 13.53
N SER A 65 -8.02 0.13 14.01
CA SER A 65 -7.35 1.24 14.69
C SER A 65 -7.91 1.49 16.08
N TYR A 66 -7.04 1.93 16.99
CA TYR A 66 -7.41 2.30 18.36
C TYR A 66 -6.47 3.40 18.86
N GLY A 67 -7.05 4.57 19.16
CA GLY A 67 -6.29 5.75 19.55
C GLY A 67 -5.30 6.19 18.46
N ILE A 68 -4.00 6.13 18.77
CA ILE A 68 -2.92 6.53 17.86
C ILE A 68 -2.36 5.38 17.02
N ALA A 69 -2.83 4.15 17.22
CA ALA A 69 -2.26 2.96 16.61
C ALA A 69 -3.23 2.28 15.65
N ALA A 70 -2.69 1.65 14.60
CA ALA A 70 -3.44 0.78 13.72
C ALA A 70 -2.64 -0.47 13.35
N ILE A 71 -3.35 -1.54 13.02
CA ILE A 71 -2.79 -2.74 12.39
C ILE A 71 -3.64 -3.08 11.17
N GLY A 72 -3.00 -3.56 10.12
CA GLY A 72 -3.70 -3.95 8.91
C GLY A 72 -3.09 -5.16 8.22
N LEU A 73 -3.89 -5.73 7.33
CA LEU A 73 -3.57 -6.88 6.50
C LEU A 73 -4.19 -6.66 5.12
N ALA A 74 -3.45 -6.91 4.06
CA ALA A 74 -3.93 -7.15 2.71
C ALA A 74 -3.55 -8.58 2.29
N TYR A 75 -4.41 -9.22 1.49
CA TYR A 75 -4.23 -10.59 1.05
C TYR A 75 -4.65 -10.74 -0.40
N THR A 76 -3.76 -11.26 -1.24
CA THR A 76 -4.01 -11.51 -2.66
C THR A 76 -4.99 -12.66 -2.83
N ILE A 77 -6.17 -12.34 -3.39
CA ILE A 77 -7.28 -13.29 -3.59
C ILE A 77 -7.47 -13.70 -5.06
N ASN A 78 -6.96 -12.93 -6.00
CA ASN A 78 -7.05 -13.21 -7.43
C ASN A 78 -5.88 -12.58 -8.18
N SER A 79 -5.49 -13.21 -9.28
CA SER A 79 -4.46 -12.74 -10.21
C SER A 79 -4.74 -13.26 -11.61
N ASP A 80 -4.37 -12.47 -12.61
CA ASP A 80 -4.36 -12.89 -14.01
C ASP A 80 -3.14 -13.78 -14.33
N THR A 81 -2.14 -13.78 -13.45
CA THR A 81 -1.02 -14.73 -13.50
C THR A 81 -1.34 -16.00 -12.72
N SER A 82 -0.71 -17.11 -13.10
CA SER A 82 -0.88 -18.41 -12.43
C SER A 82 0.43 -19.17 -12.36
N GLY A 83 0.52 -20.13 -11.46
CA GLY A 83 1.76 -20.86 -11.18
C GLY A 83 2.50 -20.25 -10.01
N ASP A 84 3.80 -20.53 -9.90
CA ASP A 84 4.63 -19.94 -8.87
C ASP A 84 4.96 -18.47 -9.23
N GLY A 85 4.78 -17.53 -8.30
CA GLY A 85 5.10 -16.12 -8.54
C GLY A 85 4.68 -15.17 -7.43
N VAL A 86 4.99 -13.88 -7.64
CA VAL A 86 4.52 -12.77 -6.80
C VAL A 86 3.16 -12.27 -7.29
N PHE A 87 2.32 -11.80 -6.36
CA PHE A 87 0.98 -11.28 -6.62
C PHE A 87 0.06 -12.30 -7.31
N VAL A 88 0.14 -13.58 -6.93
CA VAL A 88 -0.68 -14.67 -7.51
C VAL A 88 -1.83 -15.07 -6.59
N GLN A 89 -1.52 -15.79 -5.53
CA GLN A 89 -2.48 -16.20 -4.50
C GLN A 89 -1.71 -16.59 -3.25
N GLY A 90 -2.15 -16.12 -2.09
CA GLY A 90 -1.51 -16.46 -0.83
C GLY A 90 -0.58 -15.38 -0.29
N ASP A 91 -0.21 -14.40 -1.12
CA ASP A 91 0.63 -13.29 -0.71
C ASP A 91 -0.11 -12.39 0.26
N ALA A 92 0.59 -11.96 1.30
CA ALA A 92 0.03 -11.16 2.37
C ALA A 92 0.93 -9.98 2.71
N TYR A 93 0.35 -8.79 2.82
CA TYR A 93 1.02 -7.63 3.40
C TYR A 93 0.40 -7.32 4.75
N TYR A 94 1.19 -7.33 5.81
CA TYR A 94 0.73 -6.91 7.13
C TYR A 94 1.55 -5.72 7.64
N TYR A 95 0.89 -4.82 8.35
CA TYR A 95 1.53 -3.64 8.89
C TYR A 95 0.99 -3.23 10.25
N ALA A 96 1.80 -2.46 10.95
CA ALA A 96 1.42 -1.70 12.14
C ALA A 96 1.84 -0.25 11.96
N SER A 97 1.02 0.68 12.41
CA SER A 97 1.30 2.11 12.32
C SER A 97 0.99 2.83 13.61
N VAL A 98 1.68 3.95 13.82
CA VAL A 98 1.40 4.91 14.89
C VAL A 98 1.35 6.31 14.30
N GLY A 99 0.28 7.04 14.57
CA GLY A 99 0.06 8.43 14.19
C GLY A 99 -0.14 9.33 15.41
N VAL A 100 0.79 10.25 15.64
CA VAL A 100 0.72 11.18 16.77
C VAL A 100 0.29 12.58 16.31
N PRO A 101 -0.72 13.18 16.96
CA PRO A 101 -1.01 14.59 16.77
C PRO A 101 0.12 15.42 17.38
N LEU A 102 0.50 16.49 16.69
CA LEU A 102 1.49 17.47 17.10
C LEU A 102 0.83 18.84 17.29
N GLU A 103 1.58 19.81 17.82
CA GLU A 103 1.12 21.19 17.92
C GLU A 103 0.87 21.81 16.54
N ASP A 104 0.14 22.93 16.52
CA ASP A 104 -0.15 23.69 15.30
C ASP A 104 -0.78 22.87 14.17
N SER A 105 -1.68 21.93 14.47
CA SER A 105 -2.38 21.12 13.45
C SER A 105 -1.45 20.28 12.58
N TYR A 106 -0.26 19.93 13.10
CA TYR A 106 0.59 18.92 12.50
C TYR A 106 0.25 17.54 13.07
N SER A 107 0.59 16.50 12.32
CA SER A 107 0.69 15.14 12.81
C SER A 107 1.93 14.47 12.21
N ALA A 108 2.43 13.46 12.90
CA ALA A 108 3.51 12.61 12.41
C ALA A 108 3.08 11.15 12.47
N GLY A 109 3.43 10.38 11.44
CA GLY A 109 3.11 8.96 11.34
C GLY A 109 4.35 8.13 11.05
N VAL A 110 4.36 6.91 11.58
CA VAL A 110 5.31 5.85 11.21
C VAL A 110 4.53 4.57 10.95
N THR A 111 4.88 3.86 9.90
CA THR A 111 4.35 2.53 9.56
C THR A 111 5.51 1.56 9.40
N LEU A 112 5.35 0.37 9.96
CA LEU A 112 6.20 -0.79 9.73
C LEU A 112 5.35 -1.87 9.07
N GLY A 113 5.80 -2.39 7.95
CA GLY A 113 5.11 -3.41 7.17
C GLY A 113 6.04 -4.53 6.77
N TYR A 114 5.45 -5.63 6.34
CA TYR A 114 6.15 -6.75 5.73
C TYR A 114 5.25 -7.39 4.70
N TYR A 115 5.82 -7.63 3.52
CA TYR A 115 5.19 -8.43 2.47
C TYR A 115 5.74 -9.85 2.57
N ASP A 116 4.84 -10.81 2.80
CA ASP A 116 5.09 -12.24 2.86
C ASP A 116 4.54 -12.86 1.58
N PHE A 117 5.41 -13.21 0.64
CA PHE A 117 5.02 -13.87 -0.60
C PHE A 117 4.97 -15.37 -0.38
N ALA A 118 3.87 -16.01 -0.77
CA ALA A 118 3.66 -17.44 -0.56
C ALA A 118 4.71 -18.31 -1.27
N ASP A 119 5.30 -17.78 -2.33
CA ASP A 119 6.26 -18.43 -3.20
C ASP A 119 7.69 -17.94 -3.02
N ASP A 120 7.94 -17.16 -1.96
CA ASP A 120 9.25 -16.70 -1.55
C ASP A 120 10.25 -17.86 -1.38
N GLY A 121 11.47 -17.67 -1.89
CA GLY A 121 12.56 -18.65 -1.85
C GLY A 121 12.37 -19.86 -2.79
N LYS A 122 11.28 -19.95 -3.56
CA LYS A 122 11.16 -20.98 -4.61
C LYS A 122 12.19 -20.73 -5.70
N ALA A 123 12.76 -21.81 -6.24
CA ALA A 123 13.77 -21.72 -7.29
C ALA A 123 13.30 -21.01 -8.58
N SER A 124 11.99 -20.98 -8.83
CA SER A 124 11.32 -20.28 -9.94
C SER A 124 11.12 -18.78 -9.70
N VAL A 125 11.17 -18.33 -8.44
CA VAL A 125 10.84 -16.96 -8.02
C VAL A 125 12.07 -16.23 -7.48
N GLY A 126 12.84 -16.87 -6.62
CA GLY A 126 13.89 -16.23 -5.82
C GLY A 126 13.36 -15.69 -4.50
N GLU A 127 14.19 -14.91 -3.80
CA GLU A 127 13.75 -14.15 -2.62
C GLU A 127 12.84 -13.01 -3.10
N ALA A 128 11.74 -12.77 -2.39
CA ALA A 128 10.69 -11.83 -2.77
C ALA A 128 10.11 -11.10 -1.55
N SER A 129 10.06 -11.73 -0.38
CA SER A 129 9.49 -11.13 0.83
C SER A 129 10.38 -10.01 1.36
N TYR A 130 9.79 -8.87 1.72
CA TYR A 130 10.54 -7.70 2.15
C TYR A 130 9.88 -6.94 3.29
N SER A 131 10.72 -6.24 4.07
CA SER A 131 10.26 -5.30 5.09
C SER A 131 10.01 -3.92 4.47
N HIS A 132 9.01 -3.21 4.97
CA HIS A 132 8.67 -1.86 4.53
C HIS A 132 8.59 -0.92 5.74
N VAL A 133 9.14 0.29 5.61
CA VAL A 133 9.02 1.36 6.61
C VAL A 133 8.60 2.63 5.91
N ALA A 134 7.58 3.29 6.45
CA ALA A 134 7.17 4.62 6.01
C ALA A 134 7.12 5.59 7.18
N ALA A 135 7.42 6.85 6.92
CA ALA A 135 7.23 7.95 7.84
C ALA A 135 6.64 9.15 7.11
N ASN A 136 5.75 9.87 7.78
CA ASN A 136 5.14 11.08 7.24
C ASN A 136 5.00 12.19 8.27
N VAL A 137 4.99 13.42 7.78
CA VAL A 137 4.52 14.59 8.52
C VAL A 137 3.40 15.20 7.71
N THR A 138 2.24 15.39 8.35
CA THR A 138 1.05 15.96 7.73
C THR A 138 0.68 17.28 8.41
N LYS A 139 0.26 18.24 7.60
CA LYS A 139 -0.30 19.52 8.05
C LYS A 139 -1.75 19.60 7.61
N ASP A 140 -2.66 19.77 8.57
CA ASP A 140 -4.03 20.20 8.27
C ASP A 140 -4.03 21.72 8.02
N ALA A 141 -4.40 22.10 6.79
CA ALA A 141 -4.49 23.49 6.33
C ALA A 141 -5.96 23.96 6.24
N GLY A 142 -6.86 23.33 6.99
CA GLY A 142 -8.27 23.67 7.09
C GLY A 142 -8.97 23.53 5.74
N ASN A 143 -9.48 24.65 5.21
CA ASN A 143 -10.26 24.65 3.96
C ASN A 143 -9.45 24.23 2.73
N PHE A 144 -8.12 24.20 2.81
CA PHE A 144 -7.24 23.73 1.74
C PHE A 144 -7.03 22.21 1.76
N GLY A 145 -7.51 21.52 2.80
CA GLY A 145 -7.25 20.10 3.02
C GLY A 145 -5.93 19.86 3.76
N SER A 146 -5.42 18.65 3.65
CA SER A 146 -4.19 18.22 4.30
C SER A 146 -3.05 18.09 3.29
N PHE A 147 -1.85 18.49 3.71
CA PHE A 147 -0.62 18.32 2.94
C PHE A 147 0.33 17.42 3.70
N SER A 148 0.95 16.46 3.02
CA SER A 148 1.91 15.54 3.64
C SER A 148 3.26 15.52 2.92
N VAL A 149 4.30 15.32 3.72
CA VAL A 149 5.64 14.96 3.27
C VAL A 149 5.88 13.53 3.73
N ASN A 150 6.26 12.65 2.80
CA ASN A 150 6.33 11.22 3.04
C ASN A 150 7.69 10.69 2.59
N VAL A 151 8.23 9.78 3.38
CA VAL A 151 9.40 8.99 3.05
C VAL A 151 9.10 7.53 3.32
N GLU A 152 9.54 6.65 2.44
CA GLU A 152 9.33 5.22 2.54
C GLU A 152 10.57 4.47 2.07
N TYR A 153 10.81 3.31 2.65
CA TYR A 153 11.91 2.42 2.35
C TYR A 153 11.39 0.99 2.32
N ALA A 154 11.72 0.25 1.27
CA ALA A 154 11.48 -1.17 1.15
C ALA A 154 12.82 -1.88 1.11
N ASP A 155 12.97 -2.91 1.94
CA ASP A 155 14.18 -3.72 2.06
C ASP A 155 14.21 -4.78 0.95
N ILE A 156 14.42 -4.33 -0.27
CA ILE A 156 14.42 -5.16 -1.48
C ILE A 156 15.80 -5.09 -2.10
N GLU A 157 16.53 -6.20 -2.11
CA GLU A 157 17.83 -6.26 -2.77
C GLU A 157 17.65 -6.25 -4.29
N SER A 158 18.62 -5.69 -5.01
CA SER A 158 18.61 -5.69 -6.49
C SER A 158 18.57 -7.10 -7.13
N THR A 159 18.82 -8.15 -6.34
CA THR A 159 18.79 -9.55 -6.75
C THR A 159 17.47 -10.26 -6.45
N ASP A 160 16.58 -9.63 -5.69
CA ASP A 160 15.29 -10.18 -5.32
C ASP A 160 14.32 -10.15 -6.51
N ALA A 161 13.21 -10.86 -6.42
CA ALA A 161 12.20 -10.99 -7.46
C ALA A 161 11.62 -9.63 -7.90
N LEU A 162 11.53 -8.68 -6.95
CA LEU A 162 11.09 -7.29 -7.17
C LEU A 162 12.26 -6.30 -7.22
N GLY A 163 13.49 -6.82 -7.29
CA GLY A 163 14.74 -6.08 -7.23
C GLY A 163 15.04 -5.30 -8.50
N SER A 164 15.51 -4.07 -8.32
CA SER A 164 16.07 -3.19 -9.33
C SER A 164 17.24 -2.42 -8.72
N VAL A 165 18.00 -1.71 -9.55
CA VAL A 165 19.22 -0.97 -9.14
C VAL A 165 18.98 0.05 -8.03
N ASN A 166 17.73 0.48 -7.83
CA ASN A 166 17.33 1.48 -6.85
C ASN A 166 16.18 0.97 -5.97
N SER A 167 15.93 -0.33 -5.84
CA SER A 167 14.78 -0.83 -5.07
C SER A 167 14.89 -0.52 -3.57
N ASP A 168 16.10 -0.49 -3.03
CA ASP A 168 16.43 -0.11 -1.65
C ASP A 168 16.64 1.41 -1.45
N ASP A 169 16.53 2.22 -2.50
CA ASP A 169 16.59 3.68 -2.33
C ASP A 169 15.33 4.19 -1.62
N PRO A 170 15.45 5.03 -0.57
CA PRO A 170 14.29 5.70 0.03
C PRO A 170 13.50 6.50 -1.01
N LYS A 171 12.19 6.30 -1.05
CA LYS A 171 11.27 7.06 -1.91
C LYS A 171 10.71 8.26 -1.15
N PHE A 172 10.51 9.35 -1.86
CA PHE A 172 10.00 10.59 -1.33
C PHE A 172 8.84 11.08 -2.18
N TRP A 173 7.74 11.45 -1.54
CA TRP A 173 6.58 11.98 -2.23
C TRP A 173 5.78 12.98 -1.38
N LEU A 174 5.05 13.85 -2.06
CA LEU A 174 4.19 14.86 -1.45
C LEU A 174 2.73 14.46 -1.65
N GLY A 175 1.94 14.54 -0.58
CA GLY A 175 0.52 14.25 -0.62
C GLY A 175 -0.34 15.51 -0.46
N TRP A 176 -1.49 15.51 -1.10
CA TRP A 176 -2.57 16.45 -0.85
C TRP A 176 -3.91 15.72 -0.82
N SER A 177 -4.68 15.90 0.25
CA SER A 177 -6.01 15.32 0.37
C SER A 177 -7.04 16.36 0.78
N ARG A 178 -8.25 16.27 0.22
CA ARG A 178 -9.35 17.18 0.52
C ARG A 178 -10.69 16.47 0.42
N SER A 179 -11.54 16.71 1.42
CA SER A 179 -12.94 16.27 1.43
C SER A 179 -13.86 17.41 0.99
N PHE A 180 -14.94 17.08 0.27
CA PHE A 180 -15.93 18.02 -0.26
C PHE A 180 -17.33 17.76 0.31
#